data_AF-Q8SVI9-F1
#
_entry.id   AF-Q8SVI9-F1
#
_cell.length_a   1.000
_cell.length_b   1.000
_cell.length_c   1.000
_cell.angle_alpha   90.00
_cell.angle_beta   90.00
_cell.angle_gamma   90.00
#
_symmetry.space_group_name_H-M   'P 1'
#
loop_
_entity.id
_entity.type
_entity.pdbx_description
1 polymer ?
#
loop_
_entity_poly.entity_id
_entity_poly.type
_entity_poly.pdbx_seq_one_letter_code
_entity_poly.pdbx_strand_id
1 'polypeptide(L)'
;MKSLPLLGILAFAANRLSAKHISHHYDVHIMGNYVDSLKKANPPSESNEMISKARYLNKVYFDICEPAYRDAGAIMTQERFKYIALVLNFLYEFCSAREYELAAVTATVLHNTSYLRIFEAPGSDKYKPRGIFQICTKKNYAILESIAFFYHDYVENPERVGTFSIHVLVDITCFWLHMSFAKKRRIDIYDVLSICNPSEYEILRNKSKYSREEVKKAEERFANRDEIYQKMLSIIYINYYRE
;
A
#
# COMPACT_ATOMS: atom_id res chain seq x y z
N MET A 1 2.27 -45.61 -7.38
CA MET A 1 2.11 -45.44 -5.92
C MET A 1 2.00 -43.95 -5.62
N LYS A 2 0.80 -43.51 -5.24
CA LYS A 2 0.46 -42.11 -4.94
C LYS A 2 0.57 -41.92 -3.42
N SER A 3 1.63 -41.29 -2.95
CA SER A 3 1.79 -40.94 -1.53
C SER A 3 2.76 -39.76 -1.40
N LEU A 4 2.29 -38.54 -1.67
CA LEU A 4 2.96 -37.29 -1.28
C LEU A 4 2.02 -36.10 -1.54
N PRO A 5 1.00 -35.89 -0.67
CA PRO A 5 0.74 -34.52 -0.25
C PRO A 5 0.46 -34.42 1.27
N LEU A 6 1.14 -35.24 2.08
CA LEU A 6 1.01 -35.23 3.55
C LEU A 6 2.24 -34.64 4.29
N LEU A 7 3.25 -34.18 3.54
CA LEU A 7 4.43 -33.48 4.09
C LEU A 7 4.27 -31.94 4.12
N GLY A 8 3.22 -31.39 3.51
CA GLY A 8 2.94 -29.95 3.53
C GLY A 8 2.25 -29.45 4.81
N ILE A 9 1.66 -30.35 5.61
CA ILE A 9 0.80 -29.97 6.74
C ILE A 9 1.46 -30.27 8.10
N LEU A 10 2.46 -31.16 8.15
CA LEU A 10 3.21 -31.45 9.39
C LEU A 10 4.44 -30.54 9.61
N ALA A 11 4.77 -29.66 8.66
CA ALA A 11 5.81 -28.64 8.83
C ALA A 11 5.35 -27.39 9.61
N PHE A 12 4.05 -27.26 9.90
CA PHE A 12 3.48 -26.05 10.53
C PHE A 12 3.54 -26.03 12.07
N ALA A 13 3.81 -27.17 12.73
CA ALA A 13 3.73 -27.26 14.19
C ALA A 13 5.09 -27.28 14.93
N ALA A 14 6.22 -27.43 14.23
CA ALA A 14 7.51 -27.72 14.88
C ALA A 14 8.51 -26.54 14.94
N ASN A 15 8.27 -25.40 14.29
CA ASN A 15 9.33 -24.41 14.11
C ASN A 15 8.87 -22.96 14.36
N ARG A 16 9.12 -22.46 15.58
CA ARG A 16 9.41 -21.02 15.84
C ARG A 16 10.58 -20.49 14.97
N LEU A 17 11.23 -21.36 14.20
CA LEU A 17 12.25 -21.08 13.19
C LEU A 17 11.71 -20.68 11.80
N SER A 18 10.41 -20.87 11.47
CA SER A 18 9.91 -20.63 10.10
C SER A 18 9.64 -19.16 9.78
N ALA A 19 9.20 -18.34 10.73
CA ALA A 19 8.88 -16.93 10.46
C ALA A 19 10.11 -16.11 10.05
N LYS A 20 11.31 -16.46 10.55
CA LYS A 20 12.57 -15.79 10.18
C LYS A 20 13.10 -16.21 8.80
N HIS A 21 12.87 -17.45 8.37
CA HIS A 21 13.32 -17.95 7.05
C HIS A 21 12.35 -17.56 5.93
N ILE A 22 11.04 -17.60 6.18
CA ILE A 22 10.03 -17.14 5.22
C ILE A 22 10.17 -15.62 4.99
N SER A 23 10.66 -14.90 5.99
CA SER A 23 10.94 -13.45 5.91
C SER A 23 12.05 -13.05 4.92
N HIS A 24 12.99 -13.94 4.58
CA HIS A 24 14.16 -13.61 3.75
C HIS A 24 13.98 -13.91 2.25
N HIS A 25 12.83 -14.47 1.85
CA HIS A 25 12.60 -14.78 0.44
C HIS A 25 11.67 -13.78 -0.23
N TYR A 26 10.72 -13.18 0.50
CA TYR A 26 9.82 -12.20 -0.09
C TYR A 26 10.54 -10.89 -0.42
N ASP A 27 11.47 -10.45 0.42
CA ASP A 27 12.24 -9.22 0.22
C ASP A 27 13.18 -9.38 -0.97
N VAL A 28 13.90 -10.50 -1.05
CA VAL A 28 14.72 -10.87 -2.21
C VAL A 28 13.87 -10.95 -3.48
N HIS A 29 12.68 -11.57 -3.40
CA HIS A 29 11.76 -11.64 -4.53
C HIS A 29 11.29 -10.25 -4.98
N ILE A 30 10.83 -9.41 -4.07
CA ILE A 30 10.34 -8.07 -4.38
C ILE A 30 11.48 -7.19 -4.91
N MET A 31 12.66 -7.24 -4.29
CA MET A 31 13.84 -6.48 -4.71
C MET A 31 14.27 -6.90 -6.12
N GLY A 32 14.48 -8.19 -6.35
CA GLY A 32 14.98 -8.70 -7.62
C GLY A 32 14.01 -8.55 -8.79
N ASN A 33 12.70 -8.71 -8.57
CA ASN A 33 11.70 -8.67 -9.65
C ASN A 33 11.17 -7.26 -9.94
N TYR A 34 11.18 -6.36 -8.96
CA TYR A 34 10.58 -5.04 -9.10
C TYR A 34 11.55 -3.92 -8.75
N VAL A 35 11.98 -3.83 -7.48
CA VAL A 35 12.55 -2.61 -6.91
C VAL A 35 13.95 -2.30 -7.43
N ASP A 36 14.82 -3.28 -7.63
CA ASP A 36 16.22 -3.04 -8.03
C ASP A 36 16.29 -2.36 -9.41
N SER A 37 15.46 -2.81 -10.35
CA SER A 37 15.37 -2.22 -11.68
C SER A 37 14.90 -0.75 -11.64
N LEU A 38 13.97 -0.43 -10.73
CA LEU A 38 13.45 0.92 -10.54
C LEU A 38 14.47 1.82 -9.84
N LYS A 39 15.15 1.34 -8.80
CA LYS A 39 16.24 2.09 -8.14
C LYS A 39 17.40 2.37 -9.08
N LYS A 40 17.76 1.43 -9.95
CA LYS A 40 18.79 1.65 -10.97
C LYS A 40 18.39 2.75 -11.97
N ALA A 41 17.09 2.86 -12.28
CA ALA A 41 16.56 3.91 -13.15
C ALA A 41 16.42 5.28 -12.44
N ASN A 42 16.40 5.30 -11.11
CA ASN A 42 16.23 6.50 -10.27
C ASN A 42 17.33 6.56 -9.20
N PRO A 43 18.59 6.82 -9.59
CA PRO A 43 19.64 7.02 -8.60
C PRO A 43 19.29 8.19 -7.67
N PRO A 44 19.82 8.20 -6.43
CA PRO A 44 19.68 9.35 -5.53
C PRO A 44 20.11 10.66 -6.20
N SER A 45 19.30 11.70 -6.05
CA SER A 45 19.51 13.08 -6.49
C SER A 45 19.05 14.04 -5.38
N GLU A 46 19.46 15.31 -5.46
CA GLU A 46 19.02 16.32 -4.48
C GLU A 46 17.50 16.47 -4.42
N SER A 47 16.82 16.31 -5.56
CA SER A 47 15.36 16.40 -5.68
C SER A 47 14.61 15.22 -5.07
N ASN A 48 15.25 14.06 -4.91
CA ASN A 48 14.63 12.85 -4.35
C ASN A 48 15.28 12.40 -3.03
N GLU A 49 16.11 13.25 -2.42
CA GLU A 49 16.76 12.97 -1.14
C GLU A 49 15.71 12.84 -0.02
N MET A 50 15.59 11.63 0.53
CA MET A 50 14.61 11.31 1.56
C MET A 50 15.23 11.31 2.96
N ILE A 51 14.41 11.65 3.96
CA ILE A 51 14.73 11.39 5.37
C ILE A 51 14.96 9.90 5.62
N SER A 52 15.64 9.58 6.73
CA SER A 52 15.84 8.19 7.13
C SER A 52 14.53 7.45 7.47
N LYS A 53 14.53 6.13 7.32
CA LYS A 53 13.41 5.24 7.68
C LYS A 53 12.90 5.47 9.10
N ALA A 54 13.80 5.54 10.07
CA ALA A 54 13.43 5.76 11.47
C ALA A 54 12.70 7.09 11.67
N ARG A 55 13.14 8.16 10.98
CA ARG A 55 12.50 9.47 11.02
C ARG A 55 11.15 9.47 10.32
N TYR A 56 11.02 8.77 9.20
CA TYR A 56 9.74 8.58 8.51
C TYR A 56 8.73 7.86 9.39
N LEU A 57 9.10 6.72 9.98
CA LEU A 57 8.24 5.95 10.87
C LEU A 57 7.79 6.80 12.06
N ASN A 58 8.72 7.51 12.70
CA ASN A 58 8.42 8.38 13.83
C ASN A 58 7.43 9.49 13.43
N LYS A 59 7.75 10.28 12.39
CA LYS A 59 6.90 11.40 11.98
C LYS A 59 5.52 10.97 11.50
N VAL A 60 5.43 9.96 10.64
CA VAL A 60 4.13 9.53 10.10
C VAL A 60 3.27 8.88 11.20
N TYR A 61 3.88 8.16 12.13
CA TYR A 61 3.13 7.59 13.25
C TYR A 61 2.68 8.66 14.25
N PHE A 62 3.62 9.40 14.86
CA PHE A 62 3.34 10.30 15.97
C PHE A 62 2.71 11.63 15.54
N ASP A 63 3.00 12.14 14.33
CA ASP A 63 2.50 13.46 13.89
C ASP A 63 1.22 13.35 13.04
N ILE A 64 0.81 12.13 12.67
CA ILE A 64 -0.34 11.90 11.77
C ILE A 64 -1.25 10.79 12.27
N CYS A 65 -0.76 9.54 12.35
CA CYS A 65 -1.63 8.41 12.67
C CYS A 65 -2.18 8.51 14.10
N GLU A 66 -1.32 8.73 15.10
CA GLU A 66 -1.73 8.80 16.49
C GLU A 66 -2.70 9.98 16.77
N PRO A 67 -2.43 11.22 16.31
CA PRO A 67 -3.40 12.32 16.40
C PRO A 67 -4.73 11.96 15.74
N ALA A 68 -4.72 11.39 14.53
CA ALA A 68 -5.95 11.04 13.84
C ALA A 68 -6.77 9.96 14.58
N TYR A 69 -6.14 9.05 15.32
CA TYR A 69 -6.84 8.12 16.21
C TYR A 69 -7.47 8.81 17.40
N ARG A 70 -6.71 9.72 18.04
CA ARG A 70 -7.19 10.51 19.18
C ARG A 70 -8.40 11.36 18.80
N ASP A 71 -8.35 12.05 17.66
CA ASP A 71 -9.42 12.90 17.16
C ASP A 71 -10.68 12.09 16.81
N ALA A 72 -10.50 10.84 16.39
CA ALA A 72 -11.61 9.92 16.11
C ALA A 72 -12.17 9.22 17.37
N GLY A 73 -11.61 9.49 18.56
CA GLY A 73 -11.96 8.77 19.79
C GLY A 73 -11.60 7.28 19.77
N ALA A 74 -10.68 6.86 18.90
CA ALA A 74 -10.26 5.48 18.74
C ALA A 74 -9.04 5.16 19.63
N ILE A 75 -9.05 3.99 20.27
CA ILE A 75 -7.94 3.53 21.11
C ILE A 75 -6.87 2.84 20.24
N MET A 76 -5.64 3.33 20.32
CA MET A 76 -4.48 2.70 19.67
C MET A 76 -3.99 1.53 20.53
N THR A 77 -4.36 0.30 20.17
CA THR A 77 -3.84 -0.89 20.84
C THR A 77 -2.38 -1.16 20.48
N GLN A 78 -1.65 -1.90 21.32
CA GLN A 78 -0.27 -2.29 21.01
C GLN A 78 -0.17 -3.13 19.72
N GLU A 79 -1.16 -3.97 19.45
CA GLU A 79 -1.25 -4.73 18.20
C GLU A 79 -1.41 -3.79 17.00
N ARG A 80 -2.29 -2.79 17.12
CA ARG A 80 -2.50 -1.80 16.07
C ARG A 80 -1.23 -1.00 15.79
N PHE A 81 -0.52 -0.56 16.84
CA PHE A 81 0.78 0.10 16.71
C PHE A 81 1.77 -0.75 15.90
N LYS A 82 1.94 -2.03 16.28
CA LYS A 82 2.85 -2.95 15.57
C LYS A 82 2.48 -3.09 14.10
N TYR A 83 1.19 -3.17 13.79
CA TYR A 83 0.73 -3.28 12.42
C TYR A 83 0.95 -1.99 11.62
N ILE A 84 0.66 -0.83 12.19
CA ILE A 84 0.94 0.47 11.53
C ILE A 84 2.44 0.59 11.23
N ALA A 85 3.28 0.30 12.22
CA ALA A 85 4.73 0.31 12.03
C ALA A 85 5.16 -0.66 10.92
N LEU A 86 4.55 -1.85 10.83
CA LEU A 86 4.82 -2.81 9.77
C LEU A 86 4.42 -2.29 8.38
N VAL A 87 3.21 -1.73 8.23
CA VAL A 87 2.76 -1.13 6.97
C VAL A 87 3.69 -0.01 6.54
N LEU A 88 3.97 0.95 7.43
CA LEU A 88 4.86 2.07 7.13
C LEU A 88 6.28 1.58 6.77
N ASN A 89 6.80 0.56 7.45
CA ASN A 89 8.10 -0.02 7.09
C ASN A 89 8.09 -0.60 5.67
N PHE A 90 7.04 -1.35 5.30
CA PHE A 90 6.86 -1.89 3.95
C PHE A 90 6.76 -0.81 2.88
N LEU A 91 5.99 0.25 3.14
CA LEU A 91 5.88 1.37 2.23
C LEU A 91 7.26 2.02 2.02
N TYR A 92 8.00 2.31 3.10
CA TYR A 92 9.33 2.89 2.98
C TYR A 92 10.30 1.99 2.20
N GLU A 93 10.29 0.68 2.45
CA GLU A 93 11.22 -0.25 1.82
C GLU A 93 10.95 -0.48 0.33
N PHE A 94 9.67 -0.60 -0.04
CA PHE A 94 9.28 -1.06 -1.37
C PHE A 94 8.62 0.01 -2.24
N CYS A 95 8.09 1.09 -1.66
CA CYS A 95 7.43 2.18 -2.37
C CYS A 95 8.28 3.47 -2.40
N SER A 96 9.61 3.35 -2.41
CA SER A 96 10.55 4.47 -2.39
C SER A 96 11.53 4.46 -3.56
N ALA A 97 11.23 3.69 -4.61
CA ALA A 97 12.14 3.45 -5.72
C ALA A 97 12.04 4.52 -6.81
N ARG A 98 11.02 5.38 -6.77
CA ARG A 98 10.69 6.39 -7.78
C ARG A 98 10.45 7.73 -7.09
N GLU A 99 10.67 8.81 -7.84
CA GLU A 99 10.45 10.17 -7.35
C GLU A 99 9.00 10.35 -6.88
N TYR A 100 8.84 10.86 -5.66
CA TYR A 100 7.57 11.12 -4.96
C TYR A 100 6.68 9.91 -4.64
N GLU A 101 7.09 8.70 -5.02
CA GLU A 101 6.29 7.49 -4.84
C GLU A 101 5.88 7.27 -3.38
N LEU A 102 6.86 7.36 -2.46
CA LEU A 102 6.60 7.08 -1.05
C LEU A 102 5.56 8.04 -0.47
N ALA A 103 5.62 9.32 -0.88
CA ALA A 103 4.66 10.32 -0.43
C ALA A 103 3.27 10.05 -1.01
N ALA A 104 3.18 9.81 -2.32
CA ALA A 104 1.91 9.59 -3.01
C ALA A 104 1.20 8.32 -2.50
N VAL A 105 1.98 7.23 -2.34
CA VAL A 105 1.48 5.96 -1.81
C VAL A 105 1.07 6.10 -0.35
N THR A 106 1.92 6.66 0.50
CA THR A 106 1.60 6.83 1.93
C THR A 106 0.35 7.68 2.11
N ALA A 107 0.24 8.81 1.40
CA ALA A 107 -0.92 9.67 1.47
C ALA A 107 -2.21 8.96 1.04
N THR A 108 -2.15 8.21 -0.06
CA THR A 108 -3.31 7.45 -0.55
C THR A 108 -3.71 6.34 0.43
N VAL A 109 -2.74 5.58 0.95
CA VAL A 109 -3.00 4.53 1.95
C VAL A 109 -3.64 5.13 3.20
N LEU A 110 -3.08 6.21 3.75
CA LEU A 110 -3.63 6.88 4.93
C LEU A 110 -5.05 7.40 4.67
N HIS A 111 -5.29 8.05 3.55
CA HIS A 111 -6.63 8.53 3.20
C HIS A 111 -7.62 7.36 3.09
N ASN A 112 -7.28 6.35 2.28
CA ASN A 112 -8.15 5.23 1.96
C ASN A 112 -8.48 4.36 3.18
N THR A 113 -7.54 4.23 4.12
CA THR A 113 -7.70 3.38 5.31
C THR A 113 -8.13 4.16 6.56
N SER A 114 -8.47 5.44 6.42
CA SER A 114 -8.73 6.33 7.55
C SER A 114 -7.58 6.27 8.58
N TYR A 115 -6.36 6.51 8.12
CA TYR A 115 -5.12 6.41 8.88
C TYR A 115 -4.87 5.01 9.44
N LEU A 116 -5.04 3.98 8.61
CA LEU A 116 -4.81 2.57 8.97
C LEU A 116 -5.75 2.08 10.09
N ARG A 117 -6.98 2.61 10.14
CA ARG A 117 -8.08 2.14 11.00
C ARG A 117 -8.94 1.09 10.32
N ILE A 118 -9.23 1.29 9.03
CA ILE A 118 -10.20 0.52 8.25
C ILE A 118 -9.50 -0.06 7.02
N PHE A 119 -9.67 -1.36 6.79
CA PHE A 119 -9.03 -2.07 5.69
C PHE A 119 -10.02 -2.83 4.82
N GLU A 120 -11.30 -2.72 5.14
CA GLU A 120 -12.38 -3.28 4.33
C GLU A 120 -13.47 -2.23 4.24
N ALA A 121 -13.84 -1.87 3.02
CA ALA A 121 -14.94 -0.96 2.78
C ALA A 121 -16.29 -1.60 3.18
N PRO A 122 -17.29 -0.79 3.57
CA PRO A 122 -18.63 -1.29 3.80
C PRO A 122 -19.25 -1.82 2.50
N GLY A 123 -20.19 -2.75 2.64
CA GLY A 123 -20.95 -3.33 1.51
C GLY A 123 -20.92 -4.85 1.47
N SER A 124 -21.79 -5.39 0.61
CA SER A 124 -21.98 -6.83 0.38
C SER A 124 -21.30 -7.36 -0.88
N ASP A 125 -20.69 -6.50 -1.70
CA ASP A 125 -20.00 -6.93 -2.92
C ASP A 125 -18.80 -7.84 -2.56
N LYS A 126 -18.73 -9.00 -3.21
CA LYS A 126 -17.66 -9.99 -3.00
C LYS A 126 -16.27 -9.36 -3.19
N TYR A 127 -16.11 -8.50 -4.19
CA TYR A 127 -14.87 -7.81 -4.58
C TYR A 127 -14.85 -6.34 -4.16
N LYS A 128 -15.52 -6.00 -3.05
CA LYS A 128 -15.43 -4.68 -2.45
C LYS A 128 -13.98 -4.32 -2.07
N PRO A 129 -13.66 -3.01 -1.95
CA PRO A 129 -12.32 -2.54 -1.64
C PRO A 129 -11.75 -3.11 -0.33
N ARG A 130 -10.53 -3.68 -0.39
CA ARG A 130 -9.81 -4.25 0.77
C ARG A 130 -8.32 -3.98 0.78
N GLY A 131 -7.71 -4.07 1.96
CA GLY A 131 -6.28 -3.91 2.21
C GLY A 131 -5.81 -2.45 2.12
N ILE A 132 -4.50 -2.23 2.22
CA ILE A 132 -3.93 -0.87 2.25
C ILE A 132 -4.13 -0.12 0.92
N PHE A 133 -4.14 -0.85 -0.19
CA PHE A 133 -4.37 -0.32 -1.53
C PHE A 133 -5.83 -0.37 -1.97
N GLN A 134 -6.76 -0.78 -1.09
CA GLN A 134 -8.20 -0.84 -1.38
C GLN A 134 -8.53 -1.58 -2.69
N ILE A 135 -7.87 -2.73 -2.90
CA ILE A 135 -8.02 -3.55 -4.11
C ILE A 135 -9.49 -3.90 -4.29
N CYS A 136 -10.02 -3.54 -5.47
CA CYS A 136 -11.43 -3.70 -5.81
C CYS A 136 -11.57 -4.28 -7.23
N THR A 137 -12.74 -4.88 -7.51
CA THR A 137 -13.10 -5.57 -8.77
C THR A 137 -12.49 -6.96 -8.94
N LYS A 138 -13.27 -7.89 -9.52
CA LYS A 138 -12.82 -9.25 -9.84
C LYS A 138 -11.50 -9.27 -10.64
N LYS A 139 -11.32 -8.33 -11.57
CA LYS A 139 -10.11 -8.23 -12.40
C LYS A 139 -8.86 -8.00 -11.55
N ASN A 140 -8.90 -7.08 -10.60
CA ASN A 140 -7.71 -6.80 -9.78
C ASN A 140 -7.43 -7.91 -8.76
N TYR A 141 -8.46 -8.58 -8.24
CA TYR A 141 -8.26 -9.78 -7.42
C TYR A 141 -7.63 -10.93 -8.22
N ALA A 142 -8.01 -11.11 -9.50
CA ALA A 142 -7.37 -12.09 -10.38
C ALA A 142 -5.91 -11.73 -10.70
N ILE A 143 -5.61 -10.44 -10.88
CA ILE A 143 -4.23 -9.97 -11.02
C ILE A 143 -3.46 -10.30 -9.75
N LEU A 144 -3.94 -9.84 -8.57
CA LEU A 144 -3.33 -10.10 -7.27
C LEU A 144 -3.01 -11.60 -7.09
N GLU A 145 -3.97 -12.48 -7.35
CA GLU A 145 -3.80 -13.94 -7.28
C GLU A 145 -2.65 -14.46 -8.17
N SER A 146 -2.54 -13.93 -9.40
CA SER A 146 -1.55 -14.38 -10.39
C SER A 146 -0.11 -13.97 -10.06
N ILE A 147 0.08 -12.92 -9.26
CA ILE A 147 1.41 -12.36 -8.93
C ILE A 147 1.75 -12.48 -7.44
N ALA A 148 0.82 -12.98 -6.62
CA ALA A 148 1.00 -13.14 -5.19
C ALA A 148 2.20 -14.05 -4.92
N PHE A 149 2.88 -13.79 -3.80
CA PHE A 149 3.97 -14.62 -3.33
C PHE A 149 3.46 -15.73 -2.41
N PHE A 150 2.43 -15.45 -1.59
CA PHE A 150 1.93 -16.39 -0.58
C PHE A 150 0.57 -17.00 -0.92
N TYR A 151 -0.44 -16.20 -1.21
CA TYR A 151 -1.81 -16.69 -1.38
C TYR A 151 -2.28 -16.59 -2.84
N HIS A 152 -2.69 -17.73 -3.39
CA HIS A 152 -3.19 -17.86 -4.76
C HIS A 152 -4.69 -18.20 -4.81
N ASP A 153 -5.46 -17.67 -3.87
CA ASP A 153 -6.91 -17.92 -3.75
C ASP A 153 -7.73 -16.63 -3.58
N TYR A 154 -7.17 -15.47 -3.94
CA TYR A 154 -7.81 -14.16 -3.71
C TYR A 154 -9.12 -13.96 -4.49
N VAL A 155 -9.33 -14.66 -5.60
CA VAL A 155 -10.61 -14.62 -6.32
C VAL A 155 -11.69 -15.44 -5.61
N GLU A 156 -11.30 -16.55 -4.99
CA GLU A 156 -12.17 -17.43 -4.22
C GLU A 156 -12.51 -16.81 -2.86
N ASN A 157 -11.48 -16.35 -2.14
CA ASN A 157 -11.48 -15.85 -0.75
C ASN A 157 -10.99 -14.38 -0.67
N PRO A 158 -11.71 -13.41 -1.27
CA PRO A 158 -11.26 -12.01 -1.35
C PRO A 158 -11.17 -11.31 0.02
N GLU A 159 -11.90 -11.77 1.04
CA GLU A 159 -11.81 -11.28 2.42
C GLU A 159 -10.40 -11.39 3.01
N ARG A 160 -9.58 -12.31 2.48
CA ARG A 160 -8.17 -12.46 2.88
C ARG A 160 -7.40 -11.14 2.76
N VAL A 161 -7.67 -10.33 1.73
CA VAL A 161 -7.00 -9.03 1.51
C VAL A 161 -7.24 -8.04 2.66
N GLY A 162 -8.35 -8.18 3.39
CA GLY A 162 -8.67 -7.33 4.55
C GLY A 162 -7.96 -7.74 5.84
N THR A 163 -7.25 -8.87 5.87
CA THR A 163 -6.66 -9.42 7.10
C THR A 163 -5.32 -8.80 7.48
N PHE A 164 -5.05 -8.68 8.78
CA PHE A 164 -3.78 -8.18 9.31
C PHE A 164 -2.72 -9.26 9.34
N SER A 165 -2.12 -9.53 8.18
CA SER A 165 -1.03 -10.50 8.05
C SER A 165 0.10 -9.94 7.21
N ILE A 166 1.34 -10.24 7.61
CA ILE A 166 2.53 -9.92 6.82
C ILE A 166 2.48 -10.56 5.42
N HIS A 167 1.92 -11.77 5.30
CA HIS A 167 1.78 -12.46 4.02
C HIS A 167 0.87 -11.68 3.05
N VAL A 168 -0.26 -11.17 3.56
CA VAL A 168 -1.16 -10.33 2.77
C VAL A 168 -0.49 -9.01 2.40
N LEU A 169 0.26 -8.41 3.33
CA LEU A 169 1.01 -7.18 3.06
C LEU A 169 2.04 -7.36 1.95
N VAL A 170 2.75 -8.49 1.92
CA VAL A 170 3.67 -8.85 0.82
C VAL A 170 2.92 -8.95 -0.51
N ASP A 171 1.83 -9.72 -0.56
CA ASP A 171 1.09 -9.94 -1.80
C ASP A 171 0.50 -8.64 -2.37
N ILE A 172 -0.07 -7.78 -1.51
CA ILE A 172 -0.61 -6.48 -1.95
C ILE A 172 0.51 -5.50 -2.35
N THR A 173 1.70 -5.60 -1.78
CA THR A 173 2.88 -4.84 -2.24
C THR A 173 3.33 -5.32 -3.63
N CYS A 174 3.34 -6.63 -3.89
CA CYS A 174 3.56 -7.17 -5.24
C CYS A 174 2.53 -6.61 -6.23
N PHE A 175 1.24 -6.53 -5.85
CA PHE A 175 0.20 -5.89 -6.67
C PHE A 175 0.49 -4.44 -7.00
N TRP A 176 0.83 -3.62 -6.01
CA TRP A 176 1.21 -2.23 -6.27
C TRP A 176 2.37 -2.14 -7.26
N LEU A 177 3.44 -2.89 -7.01
CA LEU A 177 4.65 -2.85 -7.82
C LEU A 177 4.41 -3.32 -9.25
N HIS A 178 3.62 -4.38 -9.43
CA HIS A 178 3.23 -4.90 -10.73
C HIS A 178 2.40 -3.87 -11.51
N MET A 179 1.35 -3.31 -10.89
CA MET A 179 0.44 -2.37 -11.54
C MET A 179 1.11 -1.04 -11.89
N SER A 180 2.06 -0.59 -11.07
CA SER A 180 2.79 0.67 -11.28
C SER A 180 4.06 0.50 -12.12
N PHE A 181 4.44 -0.73 -12.51
CA PHE A 181 5.78 -1.02 -13.03
C PHE A 181 6.13 -0.25 -14.31
N ALA A 182 5.14 0.08 -15.14
CA ALA A 182 5.34 0.85 -16.37
C ALA A 182 5.82 2.29 -16.12
N LYS A 183 5.51 2.86 -14.94
CA LYS A 183 5.92 4.20 -14.54
C LYS A 183 7.30 4.12 -13.88
N LYS A 184 8.33 4.33 -14.68
CA LYS A 184 9.73 4.08 -14.29
C LYS A 184 10.36 5.16 -13.44
N ARG A 185 9.99 6.43 -13.59
CA ARG A 185 10.74 7.55 -13.00
C ARG A 185 10.07 8.21 -11.80
N ARG A 186 8.82 8.63 -11.99
CA ARG A 186 8.05 9.39 -11.03
C ARG A 186 6.68 8.74 -10.86
N ILE A 187 6.18 8.79 -9.63
CA ILE A 187 4.81 8.42 -9.27
C ILE A 187 4.24 9.61 -8.51
N ASP A 188 3.23 10.25 -9.08
CA ASP A 188 2.47 11.29 -8.40
C ASP A 188 1.14 10.75 -7.83
N ILE A 189 0.37 11.63 -7.20
CA ILE A 189 -0.90 11.25 -6.57
C ILE A 189 -1.94 10.75 -7.60
N TYR A 190 -1.93 11.26 -8.84
CA TYR A 190 -2.84 10.81 -9.89
C TYR A 190 -2.48 9.41 -10.40
N ASP A 191 -1.19 9.10 -10.50
CA ASP A 191 -0.71 7.75 -10.82
C ASP A 191 -1.22 6.74 -9.79
N VAL A 192 -1.11 7.05 -8.49
CA VAL A 192 -1.61 6.17 -7.41
C VAL A 192 -3.14 6.04 -7.46
N LEU A 193 -3.86 7.15 -7.66
CA LEU A 193 -5.33 7.14 -7.81
C LEU A 193 -5.79 6.22 -8.95
N SER A 194 -5.10 6.25 -10.09
CA SER A 194 -5.48 5.43 -11.25
C SER A 194 -5.46 3.92 -10.97
N ILE A 195 -4.66 3.49 -9.98
CA ILE A 195 -4.53 2.08 -9.57
C ILE A 195 -5.45 1.77 -8.38
N CYS A 196 -5.41 2.59 -7.32
CA CYS A 196 -6.08 2.30 -6.04
C CYS A 196 -7.54 2.77 -6.01
N ASN A 197 -7.88 3.79 -6.80
CA ASN A 197 -9.20 4.43 -6.81
C ASN A 197 -9.66 4.72 -8.26
N PRO A 198 -9.71 3.71 -9.16
CA PRO A 198 -9.90 3.92 -10.60
C PRO A 198 -11.20 4.66 -10.94
N SER A 199 -12.29 4.41 -10.21
CA SER A 199 -13.55 5.14 -10.41
C SER A 199 -13.44 6.62 -10.06
N GLU A 200 -12.73 6.96 -8.98
CA GLU A 200 -12.49 8.35 -8.58
C GLU A 200 -11.60 9.06 -9.60
N TYR A 201 -10.54 8.37 -10.05
CA TYR A 201 -9.65 8.85 -11.11
C TYR A 201 -10.40 9.16 -12.40
N GLU A 202 -11.28 8.25 -12.84
CA GLU A 202 -12.06 8.42 -14.07
C GLU A 202 -13.03 9.62 -13.97
N ILE A 203 -13.69 9.81 -12.83
CA ILE A 203 -14.54 10.99 -12.58
C ILE A 203 -13.73 12.28 -12.69
N LEU A 204 -12.53 12.33 -12.08
CA LEU A 204 -11.68 13.51 -12.09
C LEU A 204 -11.12 13.82 -13.50
N ARG A 205 -10.82 12.79 -14.29
CA ARG A 205 -10.31 12.95 -15.67
C ARG A 205 -11.39 13.30 -16.68
N ASN A 206 -12.61 12.80 -16.50
CA ASN A 206 -13.70 12.93 -17.45
C ASN A 206 -14.93 13.60 -16.84
N LYS A 207 -14.74 14.72 -16.13
CA LYS A 207 -15.78 15.44 -15.37
C LYS A 207 -17.08 15.68 -16.15
N SER A 208 -16.99 15.91 -17.47
CA SER A 208 -18.16 16.16 -18.34
C SER A 208 -19.08 14.94 -18.53
N LYS A 209 -18.63 13.72 -18.20
CA LYS A 209 -19.41 12.48 -18.29
C LYS A 209 -20.19 12.13 -17.02
N TYR A 210 -19.98 12.87 -15.94
CA TYR A 210 -20.53 12.56 -14.62
C TYR A 210 -21.42 13.68 -14.11
N SER A 211 -22.29 13.36 -13.15
CA SER A 211 -23.12 14.37 -12.52
C SER A 211 -22.27 15.34 -11.69
N ARG A 212 -22.76 16.57 -11.52
CA ARG A 212 -22.09 17.60 -10.72
C ARG A 212 -21.81 17.13 -9.28
N GLU A 213 -22.71 16.34 -8.72
CA GLU A 213 -22.59 15.80 -7.36
C GLU A 213 -21.48 14.74 -7.27
N GLU A 214 -21.37 13.85 -8.25
CA GLU A 214 -20.28 12.87 -8.31
C GLU A 214 -18.92 13.55 -8.44
N VAL A 215 -18.82 14.54 -9.33
CA VAL A 215 -17.60 15.33 -9.52
C VAL A 215 -17.21 16.04 -8.22
N LYS A 216 -18.16 16.71 -7.57
CA LYS A 216 -17.90 17.41 -6.30
C LYS A 216 -17.36 16.46 -5.22
N LYS A 217 -17.97 15.28 -5.05
CA LYS A 217 -17.50 14.27 -4.08
C LYS A 217 -16.13 13.69 -4.41
N ALA A 218 -15.78 13.60 -5.69
CA ALA A 218 -14.45 13.15 -6.12
C ALA A 218 -13.41 14.25 -5.86
N GLU A 219 -13.74 15.52 -6.13
CA GLU A 219 -12.86 16.67 -5.86
C GLU A 219 -12.61 16.86 -4.37
N GLU A 220 -13.63 16.73 -3.51
CA GLU A 220 -13.47 16.81 -2.06
C GLU A 220 -12.56 15.70 -1.51
N ARG A 221 -12.72 14.45 -2.00
CA ARG A 221 -11.85 13.33 -1.62
C ARG A 221 -10.42 13.53 -2.11
N PHE A 222 -10.26 14.01 -3.34
CA PHE A 222 -8.96 14.33 -3.89
C PHE A 222 -8.27 15.44 -3.09
N ALA A 223 -8.96 16.54 -2.75
CA ALA A 223 -8.40 17.64 -1.97
C ALA A 223 -7.89 17.17 -0.59
N ASN A 224 -8.68 16.37 0.12
CA ASN A 224 -8.26 15.78 1.40
C ASN A 224 -7.04 14.87 1.23
N ARG A 225 -6.95 14.12 0.13
CA ARG A 225 -5.79 13.25 -0.15
C ARG A 225 -4.56 14.06 -0.56
N ASP A 226 -4.74 15.13 -1.32
CA ASP A 226 -3.67 16.03 -1.74
C ASP A 226 -3.08 16.79 -0.56
N GLU A 227 -3.89 17.22 0.42
CA GLU A 227 -3.39 17.82 1.66
C GLU A 227 -2.42 16.88 2.40
N ILE A 228 -2.80 15.59 2.55
CA ILE A 228 -1.93 14.58 3.14
C ILE A 228 -0.69 14.37 2.27
N TYR A 229 -0.83 14.38 0.93
CA TYR A 229 0.29 14.24 0.01
C TYR A 229 1.29 15.38 0.12
N GLN A 230 0.86 16.64 0.17
CA GLN A 230 1.73 17.79 0.40
C GLN A 230 2.43 17.70 1.77
N LYS A 231 1.71 17.26 2.81
CA LYS A 231 2.31 16.97 4.13
C LYS A 231 3.34 15.85 4.05
N MET A 232 3.10 14.79 3.26
CA MET A 232 4.08 13.72 3.04
C MET A 232 5.31 14.22 2.31
N LEU A 233 5.15 15.06 1.29
CA LEU A 233 6.28 15.61 0.55
C LEU A 233 7.21 16.41 1.48
N SER A 234 6.64 17.29 2.30
CA SER A 234 7.39 18.10 3.27
C SER A 234 8.02 17.31 4.42
N ILE A 235 7.42 16.17 4.80
CA ILE A 235 8.01 15.26 5.79
C ILE A 235 9.17 14.48 5.18
N ILE A 236 8.97 13.93 3.98
CA ILE A 236 9.82 12.87 3.43
C ILE A 236 11.02 13.44 2.69
N TYR A 237 10.84 14.48 1.88
CA TYR A 237 11.87 14.97 0.96
C TYR A 237 12.54 16.22 1.52
N ILE A 238 13.86 16.13 1.75
CA ILE A 238 14.64 17.12 2.49
C ILE A 238 14.62 18.49 1.82
N ASN A 239 14.66 18.51 0.48
CA ASN A 239 14.77 19.74 -0.29
C ASN A 239 13.45 20.17 -0.96
N TYR A 240 12.30 19.60 -0.59
CA TYR A 240 11.05 19.84 -1.32
C TYR A 240 10.62 21.31 -1.38
N TYR A 241 10.90 22.12 -0.36
CA TYR A 241 10.62 23.56 -0.34
C TYR A 241 11.85 24.45 -0.59
N ARG A 242 12.98 23.89 -1.03
CA ARG A 242 14.14 24.67 -1.43
C ARG A 242 14.04 25.02 -2.91
N GLU A 243 13.15 25.95 -3.23
CA GLU A 243 13.13 26.70 -4.50
C GLU A 243 13.10 28.21 -4.20
#